data_AF-A0AAN6VCZ9-F1
#
_entry.id   AF-A0AAN6VCZ9-F1
#
_cell.length_a   1.000
_cell.length_b   1.000
_cell.length_c   1.000
_cell.angle_alpha   90.00
_cell.angle_beta   90.00
_cell.angle_gamma   90.00
#
_symmetry.space_group_name_H-M   'P 1'
#
loop_
_entity.id
_entity.type
_entity.pdbx_description
1 polymer ?
#
loop_
_entity_poly.entity_id
_entity_poly.type
_entity_poly.pdbx_seq_one_letter_code
_entity_poly.pdbx_strand_id
1 'polypeptide(L)'
;MAAPRPQPPLIPQPALTSEEGWLATSTDRRYYRRGNAFIKRCLRPHEFLPGPLGIQVPRLRKESLKNEADTLRFISQHTNIPVPLLFCDFEDDDAYYLITQYVEGVSMADLQDHQKAFVMIELEGHLAQLKTLRSHLMGGPTGIVVPPYRVLCETERDDWSQLRPSEHAEYVFCHNDCSQHNIIVNPDTLKIAAIVDWEYAGFYPEYFEFPFYRRKGPSVALDEEEDDSNKLLDYLMSQLMGEGIQGQGH
;
A
#
# COMPACT_ATOMS: atom_id res chain seq x y z
N MET A 1 15.92 13.30 -19.01
CA MET A 1 14.67 12.58 -18.68
C MET A 1 15.06 11.14 -18.43
N ALA A 2 14.99 10.69 -17.17
CA ALA A 2 15.22 9.29 -16.83
C ALA A 2 13.92 8.53 -17.09
N ALA A 3 14.01 7.36 -17.73
CA ALA A 3 12.86 6.50 -17.91
C ALA A 3 12.29 6.08 -16.54
N PRO A 4 10.97 5.91 -16.40
CA PRO A 4 10.38 5.38 -15.17
C PRO A 4 11.04 4.03 -14.85
N ARG A 5 11.51 3.86 -13.61
CA ARG A 5 12.05 2.56 -13.19
C ARG A 5 10.92 1.55 -13.27
N PRO A 6 11.04 0.48 -14.09
CA PRO A 6 10.02 -0.54 -14.15
C PRO A 6 9.84 -1.15 -12.76
N GLN A 7 8.59 -1.46 -12.38
CA GLN A 7 8.37 -2.36 -11.25
C GLN A 7 9.21 -3.62 -11.50
N PRO A 8 9.99 -4.07 -10.50
CA PRO A 8 10.85 -5.22 -10.70
C PRO A 8 10.00 -6.41 -11.15
N PRO A 9 10.38 -7.11 -12.23
CA PRO A 9 9.66 -8.28 -12.68
C PRO A 9 9.63 -9.31 -11.56
N LEU A 10 8.54 -10.08 -11.44
CA LEU A 10 8.52 -11.30 -10.63
C LEU A 10 9.66 -12.18 -11.11
N ILE A 11 10.76 -12.25 -10.36
CA ILE A 11 11.93 -13.06 -10.71
C ILE A 11 11.55 -14.51 -10.40
N PRO A 12 11.45 -15.40 -11.41
CA PRO A 12 11.29 -16.83 -11.13
C PRO A 12 12.63 -17.32 -10.58
N GLN A 13 12.70 -17.57 -9.28
CA GLN A 13 13.85 -18.26 -8.69
C GLN A 13 13.81 -19.75 -9.05
N PRO A 14 14.99 -20.39 -9.17
CA PRO A 14 15.05 -21.83 -9.36
C PRO A 14 14.37 -22.54 -8.20
N ALA A 15 13.64 -23.62 -8.50
CA ALA A 15 12.73 -24.33 -7.61
C ALA A 15 13.38 -24.76 -6.27
N LEU A 16 13.38 -23.85 -5.30
CA LEU A 16 13.34 -24.20 -3.89
C LEU A 16 11.95 -24.80 -3.68
N THR A 17 11.92 -26.10 -3.38
CA THR A 17 10.76 -26.94 -3.05
C THR A 17 9.50 -26.11 -2.82
N SER A 18 8.49 -26.22 -3.71
CA SER A 18 7.26 -25.43 -3.60
C SER A 18 6.66 -25.62 -2.22
N GLU A 19 6.89 -24.65 -1.32
CA GLU A 19 6.37 -24.66 0.03
C GLU A 19 4.86 -24.80 -0.09
N GLU A 20 4.30 -25.72 0.68
CA GLU A 20 2.91 -26.11 0.50
C GLU A 20 2.00 -24.89 0.72
N GLY A 21 1.18 -24.54 -0.29
CA GLY A 21 0.35 -23.33 -0.31
C GLY A 21 1.03 -22.05 -0.82
N TRP A 22 2.28 -22.10 -1.26
CA TRP A 22 2.96 -20.96 -1.89
C TRP A 22 2.25 -20.51 -3.18
N LEU A 23 2.04 -19.19 -3.29
CA LEU A 23 1.44 -18.55 -4.47
C LEU A 23 2.47 -17.78 -5.28
N ALA A 24 3.26 -16.93 -4.62
CA ALA A 24 4.19 -16.02 -5.27
C ALA A 24 5.23 -15.50 -4.28
N THR A 25 6.29 -14.91 -4.83
CA THR A 25 7.33 -14.18 -4.08
C THR A 25 7.61 -12.88 -4.82
N SER A 26 7.52 -11.75 -4.12
CA SER A 26 7.98 -10.43 -4.60
C SER A 26 9.40 -10.16 -4.10
N THR A 27 9.91 -8.96 -4.35
CA THR A 27 11.22 -8.52 -3.84
C THR A 27 11.29 -8.42 -2.31
N ASP A 28 10.14 -8.42 -1.64
CA ASP A 28 10.03 -8.10 -0.22
C ASP A 28 8.99 -8.94 0.55
N ARG A 29 8.20 -9.77 -0.16
CA ARG A 29 7.15 -10.62 0.42
C ARG A 29 7.15 -12.02 -0.17
N ARG A 30 6.60 -12.96 0.62
CA ARG A 30 6.04 -14.22 0.14
C ARG A 30 4.54 -14.23 0.38
N TYR A 31 3.84 -14.87 -0.54
CA TYR A 31 2.39 -14.98 -0.54
C TYR A 31 2.00 -16.45 -0.50
N TYR A 32 1.02 -16.79 0.34
CA TYR A 32 0.51 -18.14 0.46
C TYR A 32 -1.01 -18.13 0.46
N ARG A 33 -1.61 -19.24 0.05
CA ARG A 33 -3.04 -19.51 0.20
C ARG A 33 -3.25 -20.91 0.75
N ARG A 34 -4.06 -21.01 1.80
CA ARG A 34 -4.45 -22.26 2.44
C ARG A 34 -5.94 -22.24 2.77
N GLY A 35 -6.73 -23.01 2.03
CA GLY A 35 -8.19 -22.95 2.15
C GLY A 35 -8.69 -21.53 1.90
N ASN A 36 -9.37 -20.96 2.89
CA ASN A 36 -9.88 -19.58 2.88
C ASN A 36 -8.88 -18.55 3.45
N ALA A 37 -7.66 -18.94 3.81
CA ALA A 37 -6.64 -18.02 4.31
C ALA A 37 -5.71 -17.57 3.17
N PHE A 38 -5.51 -16.26 3.07
CA PHE A 38 -4.45 -15.62 2.32
C PHE A 38 -3.41 -15.08 3.31
N ILE A 39 -2.13 -15.37 3.06
CA ILE A 39 -1.03 -15.01 3.94
C ILE A 39 -0.05 -14.16 3.16
N LYS A 40 0.15 -12.92 3.62
CA LYS A 40 1.31 -12.09 3.25
C LYS A 40 2.34 -12.22 4.36
N ARG A 41 3.59 -12.45 3.99
CA ARG A 41 4.71 -12.44 4.93
C ARG A 41 5.87 -11.69 4.31
N CYS A 42 6.53 -10.85 5.09
CA CYS A 42 7.73 -10.21 4.60
C CYS A 42 8.99 -11.10 4.71
N LEU A 43 9.93 -10.93 3.77
CA LEU A 43 11.15 -11.77 3.67
C LEU A 43 12.04 -11.63 4.89
N ARG A 44 12.59 -12.71 5.41
CA ARG A 44 13.61 -12.70 6.47
C ARG A 44 14.95 -12.20 5.93
N PRO A 45 15.88 -11.73 6.78
CA PRO A 45 17.19 -11.26 6.34
C PRO A 45 17.96 -12.26 5.46
N HIS A 46 17.87 -13.56 5.78
CA HIS A 46 18.52 -14.62 5.01
C HIS A 46 17.78 -14.98 3.70
N GLU A 47 16.59 -14.44 3.47
CA GLU A 47 15.79 -14.62 2.25
C GLU A 47 15.90 -13.41 1.31
N PHE A 48 16.63 -12.36 1.70
CA PHE A 48 16.80 -11.16 0.88
C PHE A 48 17.46 -11.47 -0.46
N LEU A 49 17.00 -10.77 -1.49
CA LEU A 49 17.41 -11.01 -2.86
C LEU A 49 18.78 -10.36 -3.15
N PRO A 50 19.64 -11.01 -3.96
CA PRO A 50 20.83 -10.35 -4.46
C PRO A 50 20.47 -9.27 -5.50
N GLY A 51 21.18 -8.15 -5.46
CA GLY A 51 21.08 -7.05 -6.42
C GLY A 51 22.45 -6.57 -6.92
N PRO A 52 22.49 -5.62 -7.86
CA PRO A 52 23.74 -5.15 -8.48
C PRO A 52 24.77 -4.55 -7.52
N LEU A 53 24.32 -4.02 -6.37
CA LEU A 53 25.14 -3.37 -5.35
C LEU A 53 25.28 -4.21 -4.07
N GLY A 54 24.91 -5.50 -4.10
CA GLY A 54 24.88 -6.37 -2.93
C GLY A 54 23.46 -6.85 -2.60
N ILE A 55 23.25 -7.32 -1.36
CA ILE A 55 21.94 -7.78 -0.92
C ILE A 55 20.94 -6.61 -0.92
N GLN A 56 19.81 -6.78 -1.60
CA GLN A 56 18.72 -5.82 -1.61
C GLN A 56 17.92 -5.97 -0.32
N VAL A 57 18.03 -4.96 0.56
CA VAL A 57 17.27 -4.90 1.81
C VAL A 57 15.91 -4.23 1.52
N PRO A 58 14.78 -4.94 1.73
CA PRO A 58 13.48 -4.31 1.54
C PRO A 58 13.19 -3.24 2.60
N ARG A 59 12.68 -2.10 2.14
CA ARG A 59 12.38 -0.93 2.96
C ARG A 59 10.98 -1.03 3.57
N LEU A 60 10.81 -0.51 4.80
CA LEU A 60 9.52 -0.53 5.54
C LEU A 60 8.83 -1.90 5.58
N ARG A 61 9.65 -2.96 5.61
CA ARG A 61 9.26 -4.34 5.34
C ARG A 61 8.24 -4.90 6.34
N LYS A 62 8.42 -4.60 7.63
CA LYS A 62 7.50 -5.05 8.70
C LYS A 62 6.41 -4.00 8.92
N GLU A 63 6.80 -2.74 8.81
CA GLU A 63 5.99 -1.55 9.05
C GLU A 63 4.78 -1.49 8.12
N SER A 64 4.95 -1.77 6.82
CA SER A 64 3.83 -1.71 5.88
C SER A 64 2.80 -2.83 6.07
N LEU A 65 3.23 -4.04 6.47
CA LEU A 65 2.29 -5.11 6.82
C LEU A 65 1.58 -4.84 8.16
N LYS A 66 2.26 -4.25 9.15
CA LYS A 66 1.64 -3.76 10.39
C LYS A 66 0.58 -2.70 10.07
N ASN A 67 0.92 -1.75 9.20
CA ASN A 67 0.02 -0.72 8.75
C ASN A 67 -1.20 -1.28 7.99
N GLU A 68 -1.00 -2.29 7.13
CA GLU A 68 -2.10 -2.97 6.44
C GLU A 68 -3.03 -3.66 7.45
N ALA A 69 -2.49 -4.39 8.43
CA ALA A 69 -3.29 -5.05 9.48
C ALA A 69 -4.15 -4.04 10.26
N ASP A 70 -3.54 -2.94 10.70
CA ASP A 70 -4.24 -1.88 11.44
C ASP A 70 -5.28 -1.18 10.58
N THR A 71 -4.98 -0.97 9.29
CA THR A 71 -5.94 -0.39 8.33
C THR A 71 -7.14 -1.31 8.12
N LEU A 72 -6.95 -2.62 7.96
CA LEU A 72 -8.06 -3.56 7.82
C LEU A 72 -9.01 -3.53 9.03
N ARG A 73 -8.46 -3.47 10.25
CA ARG A 73 -9.26 -3.30 11.48
C ARG A 73 -10.00 -1.97 11.48
N PHE A 74 -9.31 -0.88 11.14
CA PHE A 74 -9.88 0.46 11.15
C PHE A 74 -11.01 0.61 10.13
N ILE A 75 -10.78 0.23 8.87
CA ILE A 75 -11.75 0.37 7.79
C ILE A 75 -12.99 -0.50 8.03
N SER A 76 -12.82 -1.74 8.47
CA SER A 76 -13.97 -2.62 8.76
C SER A 76 -14.84 -2.13 9.92
N GLN A 77 -14.29 -1.36 10.85
CA GLN A 77 -15.02 -0.81 12.00
C GLN A 77 -15.70 0.54 11.70
N HIS A 78 -15.14 1.34 10.80
CA HIS A 78 -15.56 2.74 10.59
C HIS A 78 -16.28 2.98 9.26
N THR A 79 -16.32 1.99 8.37
CA THR A 79 -16.87 2.13 7.02
C THR A 79 -17.72 0.92 6.62
N ASN A 80 -18.36 0.99 5.45
CA ASN A 80 -18.99 -0.18 4.84
C ASN A 80 -18.19 -0.71 3.65
N ILE A 81 -16.92 -0.30 3.54
CA ILE A 81 -16.03 -0.71 2.46
C ILE A 81 -15.73 -2.21 2.63
N PRO A 82 -15.99 -3.03 1.61
CA PRO A 82 -15.62 -4.44 1.64
C PRO A 82 -14.10 -4.56 1.72
N VAL A 83 -13.58 -5.13 2.80
CA VAL A 83 -12.16 -5.46 2.99
C VAL A 83 -12.03 -6.92 3.42
N PRO A 84 -10.90 -7.60 3.14
CA PRO A 84 -10.67 -8.95 3.64
C PRO A 84 -10.78 -9.02 5.16
N LEU A 85 -11.46 -10.04 5.68
CA LEU A 85 -11.49 -10.29 7.11
C LEU A 85 -10.06 -10.59 7.60
N LEU A 86 -9.57 -9.81 8.56
CA LEU A 86 -8.30 -10.07 9.24
C LEU A 86 -8.48 -11.24 10.22
N PHE A 87 -7.79 -12.35 10.00
CA PHE A 87 -7.80 -13.48 10.93
C PHE A 87 -6.80 -13.26 12.07
N CYS A 88 -5.56 -12.91 11.73
CA CYS A 88 -4.53 -12.51 12.69
C CYS A 88 -3.30 -11.93 11.97
N ASP A 89 -2.41 -11.37 12.76
CA ASP A 89 -1.14 -10.79 12.37
C ASP A 89 -0.18 -10.90 13.54
N PHE A 90 1.08 -11.20 13.26
CA PHE A 90 2.09 -11.40 14.30
C PHE A 90 3.50 -11.34 13.71
N GLU A 91 4.48 -11.17 14.57
CA GLU A 91 5.89 -11.27 14.23
C GLU A 91 6.45 -12.62 14.70
N ASP A 92 7.15 -13.32 13.81
CA ASP A 92 7.86 -14.56 14.10
C ASP A 92 9.14 -14.64 13.25
N ASP A 93 10.26 -15.00 13.88
CA ASP A 93 11.56 -15.19 13.22
C ASP A 93 11.91 -14.05 12.23
N ASP A 94 11.88 -12.81 12.72
CA ASP A 94 12.15 -11.60 11.94
C ASP A 94 11.27 -11.36 10.71
N ALA A 95 10.16 -12.08 10.59
CA ALA A 95 9.13 -11.85 9.59
C ALA A 95 7.82 -11.44 10.26
N TYR A 96 7.15 -10.46 9.66
CA TYR A 96 5.79 -10.12 10.03
C TYR A 96 4.82 -10.84 9.09
N TYR A 97 3.79 -11.43 9.69
CA TYR A 97 2.76 -12.21 9.02
C TYR A 97 1.45 -11.43 9.10
N LEU A 98 0.77 -11.34 7.97
CA LEU A 98 -0.59 -10.84 7.84
C LEU A 98 -1.44 -11.95 7.25
N ILE A 99 -2.42 -12.43 8.01
CA ILE A 99 -3.28 -13.55 7.63
C ILE A 99 -4.72 -13.04 7.53
N THR A 100 -5.25 -13.06 6.31
CA THR A 100 -6.59 -12.55 5.99
C THR A 100 -7.43 -13.61 5.29
N GLN A 101 -8.71 -13.33 5.13
CA GLN A 101 -9.58 -14.07 4.24
C GLN A 101 -9.10 -13.93 2.79
N TYR A 102 -8.94 -15.06 2.09
CA TYR A 102 -8.87 -15.07 0.64
C TYR A 102 -10.25 -14.73 0.09
N VAL A 103 -10.35 -13.61 -0.62
CA VAL A 103 -11.61 -13.13 -1.22
C VAL A 103 -11.71 -13.67 -2.64
N GLU A 104 -12.75 -14.47 -2.89
CA GLU A 104 -13.04 -15.00 -4.21
C GLU A 104 -13.58 -13.89 -5.13
N GLY A 105 -13.11 -13.87 -6.38
CA GLY A 105 -13.52 -12.91 -7.38
C GLY A 105 -12.49 -12.75 -8.50
N VAL A 106 -12.70 -11.75 -9.34
CA VAL A 106 -11.76 -11.36 -10.40
C VAL A 106 -11.27 -9.94 -10.14
N SER A 107 -10.05 -9.63 -10.58
CA SER A 107 -9.54 -8.26 -10.55
C SER A 107 -10.38 -7.37 -11.48
N MET A 108 -10.70 -6.15 -11.05
CA MET A 108 -11.34 -5.16 -11.90
C MET A 108 -10.51 -4.88 -13.17
N ALA A 109 -9.19 -5.04 -13.11
CA ALA A 109 -8.31 -4.87 -14.27
C ALA A 109 -8.66 -5.81 -15.43
N ASP A 110 -9.13 -7.03 -15.11
CA ASP A 110 -9.44 -8.11 -16.03
C ASP A 110 -10.87 -8.03 -16.60
N LEU A 111 -11.70 -7.13 -16.07
CA LEU A 111 -13.04 -6.89 -16.59
C LEU A 111 -13.02 -6.17 -17.94
N GLN A 112 -14.10 -6.28 -18.70
CA GLN A 112 -14.32 -5.46 -19.88
C GLN A 112 -14.67 -4.02 -19.49
N ASP A 113 -14.32 -3.04 -20.31
CA ASP A 113 -14.47 -1.62 -19.95
C ASP A 113 -15.93 -1.22 -19.65
N HIS A 114 -16.90 -1.82 -20.33
CA HIS A 114 -18.32 -1.59 -20.04
C HIS A 114 -18.76 -2.13 -18.67
N GLN A 115 -18.11 -3.18 -18.16
CA GLN A 115 -18.36 -3.72 -16.82
C GLN A 115 -17.69 -2.86 -15.75
N LYS A 116 -16.48 -2.34 -16.03
CA LYS A 116 -15.74 -1.46 -15.11
C LYS A 116 -16.55 -0.23 -14.73
N ALA A 117 -17.35 0.32 -15.65
CA ALA A 117 -18.20 1.48 -15.36
C ALA A 117 -19.16 1.24 -14.18
N PHE A 118 -19.71 0.02 -14.03
CA PHE A 118 -20.59 -0.31 -12.91
C PHE A 118 -19.82 -0.43 -11.59
N VAL A 119 -18.63 -1.05 -11.63
CA VAL A 119 -17.73 -1.17 -10.48
C VAL A 119 -17.24 0.20 -10.02
N MET A 120 -16.93 1.10 -10.96
CA MET A 120 -16.45 2.46 -10.65
C MET A 120 -17.46 3.27 -9.85
N ILE A 121 -18.76 3.14 -10.12
CA ILE A 121 -19.80 3.86 -9.37
C ILE A 121 -19.76 3.44 -7.88
N GLU A 122 -19.65 2.14 -7.62
CA GLU A 122 -19.55 1.62 -6.25
C GLU A 122 -18.22 2.03 -5.59
N LEU A 123 -17.11 1.93 -6.32
CA LEU A 123 -15.79 2.33 -5.84
C LEU A 123 -15.74 3.82 -5.47
N GLU A 124 -16.27 4.71 -6.31
CA GLU A 124 -16.30 6.15 -6.04
C GLU A 124 -17.14 6.47 -4.79
N GLY A 125 -18.20 5.70 -4.52
CA GLY A 125 -18.95 5.79 -3.27
C GLY A 125 -18.11 5.42 -2.05
N HIS A 126 -17.31 4.34 -2.13
CA HIS A 126 -16.39 3.94 -1.07
C HIS A 126 -15.26 4.96 -0.86
N LEU A 127 -14.69 5.49 -1.93
CA LEU A 127 -13.65 6.53 -1.84
C LEU A 127 -14.21 7.83 -1.26
N ALA A 128 -15.47 8.19 -1.57
CA ALA A 128 -16.13 9.32 -0.92
C ALA A 128 -16.31 9.08 0.59
N GLN A 129 -16.59 7.85 1.02
CA GLN A 129 -16.65 7.49 2.43
C GLN A 129 -15.27 7.62 3.12
N LEU A 130 -14.18 7.15 2.49
CA LEU A 130 -12.83 7.33 3.03
C LEU A 130 -12.50 8.80 3.31
N LYS A 131 -12.90 9.70 2.39
CA LYS A 131 -12.69 11.16 2.54
C LYS A 131 -13.46 11.79 3.70
N THR A 132 -14.42 11.08 4.29
CA THR A 132 -15.12 11.55 5.50
C THR A 132 -14.33 11.27 6.78
N LEU A 133 -13.40 10.31 6.75
CA LEU A 133 -12.52 10.01 7.87
C LEU A 133 -11.42 11.07 7.91
N ARG A 134 -11.31 11.77 9.04
CA ARG A 134 -10.42 12.93 9.19
C ARG A 134 -9.46 12.77 10.35
N SER A 135 -8.25 13.29 10.19
CA SER A 135 -7.22 13.34 11.24
C SER A 135 -6.39 14.61 11.12
N HIS A 136 -5.77 15.00 12.22
CA HIS A 136 -4.73 16.04 12.27
C HIS A 136 -3.32 15.44 12.30
N LEU A 137 -3.21 14.11 12.33
CA LEU A 137 -1.97 13.34 12.27
C LEU A 137 -1.89 12.62 10.92
N MET A 138 -0.72 12.62 10.31
CA MET A 138 -0.45 11.80 9.12
C MET A 138 -0.06 10.36 9.50
N GLY A 139 -0.29 9.45 8.57
CA GLY A 139 0.03 8.03 8.71
C GLY A 139 -1.20 7.17 8.98
N GLY A 140 -0.97 5.88 9.17
CA GLY A 140 -2.00 4.89 9.41
C GLY A 140 -2.74 5.05 10.74
N PRO A 141 -3.73 4.19 11.01
CA PRO A 141 -4.57 4.28 12.21
C PRO A 141 -3.81 4.24 13.54
N THR A 142 -2.62 3.65 13.56
CA THR A 142 -1.74 3.54 14.74
C THR A 142 -0.51 4.46 14.69
N GLY A 143 -0.46 5.38 13.71
CA GLY A 143 0.62 6.35 13.54
C GLY A 143 1.83 5.85 12.75
N ILE A 144 1.80 4.60 12.25
CA ILE A 144 2.82 4.12 11.31
C ILE A 144 2.69 4.92 10.01
N VAL A 145 3.76 5.56 9.57
CA VAL A 145 3.78 6.31 8.31
C VAL A 145 4.48 5.47 7.26
N VAL A 146 3.73 5.06 6.23
CA VAL A 146 4.26 4.39 5.05
C VAL A 146 3.95 5.27 3.85
N PRO A 147 4.92 6.07 3.35
CA PRO A 147 4.70 6.88 2.16
C PRO A 147 4.28 6.02 0.96
N PRO A 148 3.46 6.55 0.03
CA PRO A 148 3.11 5.83 -1.19
C PRO A 148 4.36 5.33 -1.92
N TYR A 149 4.27 4.16 -2.57
CA TYR A 149 5.41 3.57 -3.30
C TYR A 149 6.15 4.56 -4.21
N ARG A 150 5.41 5.39 -4.94
CA ARG A 150 5.97 6.42 -5.83
C ARG A 150 6.83 7.46 -5.11
N VAL A 151 6.53 7.77 -3.85
CA VAL A 151 7.37 8.63 -2.99
C VAL A 151 8.61 7.89 -2.51
N LEU A 152 8.48 6.61 -2.12
CA LEU A 152 9.61 5.79 -1.68
C LEU A 152 10.67 5.61 -2.78
N CYS A 153 10.28 5.63 -4.04
CA CYS A 153 11.20 5.61 -5.19
C CYS A 153 12.12 6.85 -5.26
N GLU A 154 11.70 7.98 -4.69
CA GLU A 154 12.37 9.28 -4.80
C GLU A 154 13.20 9.64 -3.56
N THR A 155 13.26 8.78 -2.54
CA THR A 155 13.96 9.06 -1.28
C THR A 155 14.56 7.82 -0.65
N GLU A 156 15.70 7.96 0.03
CA GLU A 156 16.30 6.88 0.83
C GLU A 156 15.87 6.91 2.32
N ARG A 157 14.97 7.84 2.70
CA ARG A 157 14.48 7.97 4.08
C ARG A 157 13.43 6.91 4.41
N ASP A 158 13.67 6.17 5.48
CA ASP A 158 12.72 5.19 6.04
C ASP A 158 12.08 5.63 7.37
N ASP A 159 12.62 6.64 8.04
CA ASP A 159 12.03 7.16 9.28
C ASP A 159 11.16 8.39 9.00
N TRP A 160 9.86 8.24 9.25
CA TRP A 160 8.84 9.27 9.10
C TRP A 160 8.09 9.55 10.42
N SER A 161 8.67 9.13 11.56
CA SER A 161 8.03 9.22 12.88
C SER A 161 7.89 10.65 13.41
N GLN A 162 8.61 11.61 12.84
CA GLN A 162 8.71 13.00 13.32
C GLN A 162 7.91 14.01 12.46
N LEU A 163 6.86 13.55 11.78
CA LEU A 163 5.96 14.45 11.08
C LEU A 163 5.15 15.28 12.07
N ARG A 164 5.10 16.60 11.87
CA ARG A 164 4.31 17.48 12.72
C ARG A 164 2.80 17.24 12.52
N PRO A 165 1.99 17.32 13.58
CA PRO A 165 0.55 17.42 13.45
C PRO A 165 0.14 18.71 12.72
N SER A 166 -0.98 18.69 12.02
CA SER A 166 -1.65 19.89 11.54
C SER A 166 -2.47 20.56 12.65
N GLU A 167 -2.79 21.85 12.49
CA GLU A 167 -3.65 22.58 13.43
C GLU A 167 -5.11 22.11 13.40
N HIS A 168 -5.54 21.56 12.27
CA HIS A 168 -6.91 21.11 12.02
C HIS A 168 -6.93 19.68 11.48
N ALA A 169 -8.08 19.01 11.58
CA ALA A 169 -8.28 17.67 11.03
C ALA A 169 -8.47 17.72 9.49
N GLU A 170 -7.44 18.20 8.78
CA GLU A 170 -7.47 18.42 7.33
C GLU A 170 -7.17 17.17 6.51
N TYR A 171 -6.43 16.21 7.08
CA TYR A 171 -6.06 14.98 6.39
C TYR A 171 -7.24 14.05 6.24
N VAL A 172 -7.36 13.44 5.06
CA VAL A 172 -8.34 12.40 4.73
C VAL A 172 -7.69 11.04 4.75
N PHE A 173 -8.48 9.98 4.94
CA PHE A 173 -7.96 8.63 4.76
C PHE A 173 -7.78 8.32 3.26
N CYS A 174 -6.55 8.01 2.88
CA CYS A 174 -6.13 7.62 1.54
C CYS A 174 -5.75 6.13 1.56
N HIS A 175 -6.03 5.43 0.47
CA HIS A 175 -5.49 4.10 0.17
C HIS A 175 -4.07 4.20 -0.40
N ASN A 176 -3.78 5.25 -1.20
CA ASN A 176 -2.48 5.53 -1.85
C ASN A 176 -1.96 4.50 -2.87
N ASP A 177 -2.69 3.40 -3.08
CA ASP A 177 -2.42 2.37 -4.08
C ASP A 177 -3.72 1.79 -4.68
N CYS A 178 -4.75 2.64 -4.82
CA CYS A 178 -6.05 2.22 -5.32
C CYS A 178 -6.03 2.03 -6.86
N SER A 179 -5.37 0.98 -7.34
CA SER A 179 -5.36 0.55 -8.75
C SER A 179 -6.48 -0.44 -9.05
N GLN A 180 -6.76 -0.69 -10.34
CA GLN A 180 -7.74 -1.71 -10.74
C GLN A 180 -7.37 -3.13 -10.29
N HIS A 181 -6.10 -3.41 -10.01
CA HIS A 181 -5.63 -4.72 -9.55
C HIS A 181 -6.01 -4.99 -8.09
N ASN A 182 -6.23 -3.93 -7.32
CA ASN A 182 -6.54 -3.98 -5.89
C ASN A 182 -8.05 -3.98 -5.61
N ILE A 183 -8.88 -4.08 -6.66
CA ILE A 183 -10.33 -4.17 -6.55
C ILE A 183 -10.78 -5.56 -6.99
N ILE A 184 -11.22 -6.38 -6.04
CA ILE A 184 -11.75 -7.72 -6.27
C ILE A 184 -13.26 -7.62 -6.48
N VAL A 185 -13.74 -8.17 -7.58
CA VAL A 185 -15.12 -8.05 -8.05
C VAL A 185 -15.75 -9.42 -8.21
N ASN A 186 -17.01 -9.56 -7.80
CA ASN A 186 -17.80 -10.74 -8.15
C ASN A 186 -18.15 -10.66 -9.66
N PRO A 187 -17.71 -11.62 -10.49
CA PRO A 187 -17.87 -11.52 -11.95
C PRO A 187 -19.33 -11.60 -12.43
N ASP A 188 -20.23 -12.19 -11.63
CA ASP A 188 -21.64 -12.36 -11.99
C ASP A 188 -22.47 -11.11 -11.67
N THR A 189 -22.17 -10.46 -10.53
CA THR A 189 -22.96 -9.30 -10.03
C THR A 189 -22.29 -7.95 -10.29
N LEU A 190 -21.00 -7.96 -10.64
CA LEU A 190 -20.14 -6.77 -10.74
C LEU A 190 -20.05 -5.95 -9.44
N LYS A 191 -20.34 -6.59 -8.31
CA LYS A 191 -20.18 -6.00 -6.98
C LYS A 191 -18.76 -6.14 -6.47
N ILE A 192 -18.26 -5.09 -5.83
CA ILE A 192 -16.96 -5.13 -5.14
C ILE A 192 -17.06 -6.14 -3.99
N ALA A 193 -16.27 -7.20 -4.09
CA ALA A 193 -16.14 -8.22 -3.06
C ALA A 193 -15.12 -7.79 -1.98
N ALA A 194 -14.03 -7.14 -2.40
CA ALA A 194 -13.07 -6.51 -1.50
C ALA A 194 -12.19 -5.46 -2.21
N ILE A 195 -11.77 -4.45 -1.46
CA ILE A 195 -10.60 -3.62 -1.77
C ILE A 195 -9.43 -4.15 -0.93
N VAL A 196 -8.28 -4.39 -1.57
CA VAL A 196 -7.11 -5.04 -0.95
C VAL A 196 -5.86 -4.18 -1.07
N ASP A 197 -4.77 -4.60 -0.42
CA ASP A 197 -3.45 -3.96 -0.50
C ASP A 197 -3.35 -2.58 0.14
N TRP A 198 -3.78 -2.50 1.41
CA TRP A 198 -3.85 -1.26 2.18
C TRP A 198 -2.53 -0.86 2.86
N GLU A 199 -1.38 -1.37 2.40
CA GLU A 199 -0.11 -1.19 3.12
C GLU A 199 0.41 0.25 3.12
N TYR A 200 0.01 1.05 2.13
CA TYR A 200 0.32 2.49 2.02
C TYR A 200 -0.77 3.40 2.57
N ALA A 201 -1.83 2.82 3.13
CA ALA A 201 -2.99 3.58 3.54
C ALA A 201 -2.75 4.39 4.81
N GLY A 202 -3.45 5.52 4.93
CA GLY A 202 -3.37 6.37 6.10
C GLY A 202 -3.97 7.75 5.86
N PHE A 203 -3.85 8.62 6.85
CA PHE A 203 -4.30 9.99 6.77
C PHE A 203 -3.26 10.86 6.05
N TYR A 204 -3.66 11.50 4.95
CA TYR A 204 -2.82 12.38 4.14
C TYR A 204 -3.66 13.54 3.55
N PRO A 205 -3.03 14.59 2.98
CA PRO A 205 -3.77 15.54 2.15
C PRO A 205 -4.49 14.82 1.00
N GLU A 206 -5.70 15.27 0.64
CA GLU A 206 -6.56 14.58 -0.34
C GLU A 206 -5.89 14.30 -1.68
N TYR A 207 -4.97 15.17 -2.12
CA TYR A 207 -4.26 15.02 -3.39
C TYR A 207 -3.25 13.85 -3.40
N PHE A 208 -2.98 13.20 -2.26
CA PHE A 208 -2.20 11.96 -2.22
C PHE A 208 -2.96 10.77 -2.85
N GLU A 209 -4.30 10.80 -2.82
CA GLU A 209 -5.14 9.77 -3.46
C GLU A 209 -5.31 10.07 -4.96
N PHE A 210 -4.28 9.73 -5.74
CA PHE A 210 -4.36 9.82 -7.18
C PHE A 210 -5.31 8.74 -7.74
N PRO A 211 -6.21 9.06 -8.69
CA PRO A 211 -7.28 8.15 -9.11
C PRO A 211 -6.79 7.06 -10.10
N PHE A 212 -5.79 6.26 -9.71
CA PHE A 212 -5.19 5.22 -10.55
C PHE A 212 -6.20 4.16 -11.02
N TYR A 213 -7.25 3.89 -10.23
CA TYR A 213 -8.36 3.01 -10.61
C TYR A 213 -9.07 3.41 -11.92
N ARG A 214 -8.94 4.67 -12.37
CA ARG A 214 -9.53 5.14 -13.63
C ARG A 214 -8.80 4.64 -14.87
N ARG A 215 -7.60 4.08 -14.73
CA ARG A 215 -6.83 3.51 -15.85
C ARG A 215 -6.23 2.15 -15.52
N LYS A 216 -5.72 1.48 -16.56
CA LYS A 216 -4.94 0.25 -16.39
C LYS A 216 -3.50 0.59 -15.99
N GLY A 217 -2.83 -0.36 -15.34
CA GLY A 217 -1.44 -0.26 -14.96
C GLY A 217 -1.21 0.10 -13.49
N PRO A 218 0.06 0.33 -13.10
CA PRO A 218 0.46 0.55 -11.72
C PRO A 218 0.08 1.94 -11.19
N SER A 219 0.16 2.10 -9.86
CA SER A 219 -0.07 3.35 -9.13
C SER A 219 1.15 4.30 -9.15
N VAL A 220 1.68 4.54 -10.35
CA VAL A 220 2.74 5.51 -10.66
C VAL A 220 2.36 6.24 -11.93
N ALA A 221 2.83 7.47 -12.14
CA ALA A 221 2.55 8.22 -13.36
C ALA A 221 3.01 7.46 -14.61
N LEU A 222 2.18 7.47 -15.67
CA LEU A 222 2.49 6.86 -16.96
C LEU A 222 2.52 7.91 -18.09
N ASP A 223 3.44 7.73 -19.04
CA ASP A 223 3.55 8.51 -20.28
C ASP A 223 3.58 10.04 -20.04
N GLU A 224 2.49 10.73 -20.42
CA GLU A 224 2.34 12.19 -20.34
C GLU A 224 1.62 12.66 -19.06
N GLU A 225 1.33 11.75 -18.11
CA GLU A 225 0.74 12.10 -16.82
C GLU A 225 1.70 12.96 -15.99
N GLU A 226 1.14 13.89 -15.21
CA GLU A 226 1.92 14.65 -14.23
C GLU A 226 2.42 13.70 -13.13
N ASP A 227 3.74 13.57 -13.02
CA ASP A 227 4.39 12.84 -11.94
C ASP A 227 4.40 13.68 -10.65
N ASP A 228 3.52 13.34 -9.71
CA ASP A 228 3.39 14.02 -8.43
C ASP A 228 4.42 13.55 -7.38
N SER A 229 5.25 12.55 -7.67
CA SER A 229 6.11 11.87 -6.68
C SER A 229 7.00 12.83 -5.89
N ASN A 230 7.70 13.74 -6.58
CA ASN A 230 8.56 14.74 -5.94
C ASN A 230 7.76 15.78 -5.16
N LYS A 231 6.59 16.19 -5.65
CA LYS A 231 5.69 17.12 -4.94
C LYS A 231 5.19 16.54 -3.63
N LEU A 232 4.82 15.25 -3.63
CA LEU A 232 4.40 14.56 -2.40
C LEU A 232 5.57 14.40 -1.43
N LEU A 233 6.76 14.07 -1.95
CA LEU A 233 7.98 13.98 -1.16
C LEU A 233 8.32 15.32 -0.49
N ASP A 234 8.33 16.40 -1.27
CA ASP A 234 8.59 17.77 -0.78
C ASP A 234 7.60 18.15 0.31
N TYR A 235 6.32 17.79 0.14
CA TYR A 235 5.32 18.01 1.18
C TYR A 235 5.68 17.25 2.47
N LEU A 236 5.91 15.94 2.42
CA LEU A 236 6.25 15.16 3.62
C LEU A 236 7.53 15.69 4.29
N MET A 237 8.57 15.99 3.51
CA MET A 237 9.82 16.57 4.01
C MET A 237 9.58 17.92 4.68
N SER A 238 8.70 18.77 4.11
CA SER A 238 8.35 20.05 4.70
C SER A 238 7.62 19.93 6.04
N GLN A 239 7.01 18.78 6.34
CA GLN A 239 6.30 18.50 7.59
C GLN A 239 7.18 17.87 8.67
N LEU A 240 8.40 17.44 8.36
CA LEU A 240 9.31 16.95 9.38
C LEU A 240 9.62 18.07 10.38
N MET A 241 9.49 17.78 11.67
CA MET A 241 9.97 18.68 12.71
C MET A 241 11.48 18.87 12.50
N GLY A 242 11.91 20.10 12.21
CA GLY A 242 13.30 20.39 11.93
C GLY A 242 14.19 19.89 13.06
N GLU A 243 15.27 19.18 12.71
CA GLU A 243 16.43 19.08 13.58
C GLU A 243 16.81 20.52 13.94
N GLY A 244 16.57 20.91 15.19
CA GLY A 244 16.86 22.25 15.65
C GLY A 244 18.30 22.59 15.27
N ILE A 245 18.48 23.68 14.53
CA ILE A 245 19.78 24.32 14.37
C ILE A 245 20.32 24.51 15.78
N GLN A 246 21.27 23.67 16.19
CA GLN A 246 22.10 23.96 17.35
C GLN A 246 22.82 25.25 16.99
N GLY A 247 22.34 26.35 17.56
CA GLY A 247 23.03 27.62 17.52
C GLY A 247 24.44 27.39 18.08
N GLN A 248 25.44 27.41 17.21
CA GLN A 248 26.80 27.68 17.62
C GLN A 248 26.84 29.14 18.05
N GLY A 249 26.48 29.37 19.31
CA GLY A 249 26.97 30.50 20.06
C GLY A 249 28.33 30.10 20.63
N HIS A 250 29.40 30.56 19.99
CA HIS A 250 30.61 31.10 20.63
C HIS A 250 31.44 31.87 19.60
#